data_AF-A0A0M3J1C1-F1
#
_entry.id   AF-A0A0M3J1C1-F1
#
_cell.length_a   1.000
_cell.length_b   1.000
_cell.length_c   1.000
_cell.angle_alpha   90.00
_cell.angle_beta   90.00
_cell.angle_gamma   90.00
#
_symmetry.space_group_name_H-M   'P 1'
#
loop_
_entity.id
_entity.type
_entity.pdbx_description
1 polymer ?
#
loop_
_entity_poly.entity_id
_entity_poly.type
_entity_poly.pdbx_seq_one_letter_code
_entity_poly.pdbx_strand_id
1 'polypeptide(L)'
;MCLEEWHERHEEHYKPNYAALKKQAISQFSSALTEDDLLNITTVSVIASALVDRVEQMSEGELSRSPHFSCPLPCEYRFGLWRNLFIASIILNVSLIFAVVPFIRSVIVHDNKEPLIT
;
A
#
# COMPACT_ATOMS: atom_id res chain seq x y z
N MET A 1 -13.57 -7.77 1.82
CA MET A 1 -13.55 -7.39 0.40
C MET A 1 -12.19 -6.79 0.12
N CYS A 2 -11.34 -7.53 -0.57
CA CYS A 2 -9.94 -7.15 -0.82
C CYS A 2 -9.87 -6.11 -1.95
N LEU A 3 -8.85 -5.24 -1.90
CA LEU A 3 -8.62 -4.21 -2.91
C LEU A 3 -8.47 -4.82 -4.31
N GLU A 4 -7.87 -6.01 -4.40
CA GLU A 4 -7.71 -6.78 -5.64
C GLU A 4 -9.03 -7.16 -6.28
N GLU A 5 -10.00 -7.68 -5.52
CA GLU A 5 -11.32 -8.01 -6.07
C GLU A 5 -12.13 -6.77 -6.45
N TRP A 6 -11.89 -5.62 -5.82
CA TRP A 6 -12.50 -4.36 -6.24
C TRP A 6 -11.86 -3.87 -7.54
N HIS A 7 -10.53 -3.97 -7.64
CA HIS A 7 -9.74 -3.61 -8.82
C HIS A 7 -10.15 -4.44 -10.04
N GLU A 8 -10.28 -5.75 -9.90
CA GLU A 8 -10.70 -6.67 -10.96
C GLU A 8 -12.15 -6.41 -11.43
N ARG A 9 -13.03 -5.95 -10.53
CA ARG A 9 -14.43 -5.65 -10.85
C ARG A 9 -14.67 -4.24 -11.37
N HIS A 10 -13.74 -3.30 -11.15
CA HIS A 10 -13.89 -1.88 -11.47
C HIS A 10 -12.81 -1.36 -12.44
N GLU A 11 -11.95 -2.23 -12.97
CA GLU A 11 -11.09 -1.89 -14.10
C GLU A 11 -11.94 -1.76 -15.37
N GLU A 12 -12.45 -0.56 -15.63
CA GLU A 12 -12.55 -0.14 -17.02
C GLU A 12 -11.13 -0.16 -17.58
N HIS A 13 -10.86 -1.06 -18.54
CA HIS A 13 -9.57 -1.13 -19.22
C HIS A 13 -9.24 0.26 -19.77
N TYR A 14 -8.37 0.99 -19.08
CA TYR A 14 -7.87 2.26 -19.55
C TYR A 14 -7.18 2.01 -20.89
N LYS A 15 -7.81 2.46 -21.98
CA LYS A 15 -7.25 2.39 -23.32
C LYS A 15 -6.55 3.72 -23.60
N PRO A 16 -5.23 3.81 -23.43
CA PRO A 16 -4.49 5.02 -23.77
C PRO A 16 -4.74 5.38 -25.24
N ASN A 17 -5.12 6.63 -25.48
CA ASN A 17 -5.31 7.14 -26.84
C ASN A 17 -3.97 7.65 -27.38
N TYR A 18 -3.17 6.74 -27.93
CA TYR A 18 -1.86 7.05 -28.52
C TYR A 18 -1.95 8.07 -29.67
N ALA A 19 -3.06 8.07 -30.43
CA ALA A 19 -3.28 9.04 -31.49
C ALA A 19 -3.45 10.48 -30.96
N ALA A 20 -4.13 10.65 -29.82
CA ALA A 20 -4.23 11.95 -29.15
C ALA A 20 -2.89 12.39 -28.56
N LEU A 21 -2.18 11.47 -27.92
CA LEU A 21 -0.83 11.68 -27.37
C LEU A 21 0.17 12.12 -28.45
N LYS A 22 0.14 11.49 -29.63
CA LYS A 22 0.98 11.83 -30.79
C LYS A 22 0.74 13.28 -31.24
N LYS A 23 -0.52 13.68 -31.39
CA LYS A 23 -0.89 15.05 -31.77
C LYS A 23 -0.44 16.07 -30.73
N GLN A 24 -0.61 15.75 -29.45
CA GLN A 24 -0.21 16.63 -28.36
C GLN A 24 1.31 16.77 -28.27
N ALA A 25 2.06 15.68 -28.38
CA ALA A 25 3.52 15.68 -28.38
C ALA A 25 4.08 16.51 -29.54
N ILE A 26 3.58 16.31 -30.76
CA ILE A 26 4.01 17.08 -31.93
C ILE A 26 3.75 18.58 -31.71
N SER A 27 2.56 18.95 -31.23
CA SER A 27 2.20 20.34 -30.95
C SER A 27 3.10 20.99 -29.91
N GLN A 28 3.38 20.28 -28.80
CA GLN A 28 4.27 20.77 -27.74
C GLN A 28 5.70 20.93 -28.22
N PHE A 29 6.23 19.96 -28.96
CA PHE A 29 7.58 20.10 -29.51
C PHE A 29 7.63 21.21 -30.55
N SER A 30 6.65 21.31 -31.47
CA SER A 30 6.64 22.37 -32.49
C SER A 30 6.50 23.78 -31.91
N SER A 31 5.83 23.94 -30.77
CA SER A 31 5.68 25.24 -30.11
C SER A 31 6.91 25.63 -29.27
N ALA A 32 7.75 24.66 -28.93
CA ALA A 32 9.04 24.88 -28.26
C ALA A 32 10.19 25.16 -29.23
N LEU A 33 9.98 25.00 -30.55
CA LEU A 33 10.98 25.30 -31.57
C LEU A 33 11.05 26.81 -31.82
N THR A 34 12.27 27.34 -31.82
CA THR A 34 12.57 28.71 -32.24
C THR A 34 13.11 28.69 -33.68
N GLU A 35 12.95 29.75 -34.46
CA GLU A 35 13.37 29.76 -35.88
C GLU A 35 14.88 29.54 -36.08
N ASP A 36 15.70 29.78 -35.05
CA ASP A 36 17.15 29.57 -35.06
C ASP A 36 17.58 28.13 -34.68
N ASP A 37 16.64 27.24 -34.38
CA ASP A 37 16.96 25.87 -33.98
C ASP A 37 17.38 25.01 -35.18
N LEU A 38 18.42 24.20 -34.97
CA LEU A 38 18.95 23.22 -35.95
C LEU A 38 17.92 22.15 -36.35
N LEU A 39 16.83 22.00 -35.58
CA LEU A 39 15.81 20.99 -35.78
C LEU A 39 14.64 21.57 -36.56
N ASN A 40 14.34 20.96 -37.70
CA ASN A 40 13.18 21.33 -38.50
C ASN A 40 11.90 20.65 -37.94
N ILE A 41 10.74 21.26 -38.17
CA ILE A 41 9.43 20.75 -37.71
C ILE A 41 9.13 19.34 -38.23
N THR A 42 9.68 19.00 -39.40
CA THR A 42 9.61 17.66 -40.01
C THR A 42 10.41 16.63 -39.22
N THR A 43 11.59 17.00 -38.70
CA THR A 43 12.42 16.11 -37.87
C THR A 43 11.74 15.84 -36.53
N VAL A 44 11.17 16.87 -35.93
CA VAL A 44 10.44 16.78 -34.66
C VAL A 44 9.22 15.88 -34.77
N SER A 45 8.45 15.99 -35.86
CA SER A 45 7.26 15.15 -36.05
C SER A 45 7.63 13.68 -36.22
N VAL A 46 8.75 13.38 -36.89
CA VAL A 46 9.26 12.01 -37.04
C VAL A 46 9.73 11.44 -35.69
N ILE A 47 10.47 12.22 -34.89
CA ILE A 47 10.97 11.77 -33.58
C ILE A 47 9.81 11.57 -32.59
N ALA A 48 8.90 12.54 -32.48
CA ALA A 48 7.74 12.44 -31.60
C ALA A 48 6.84 11.25 -31.98
N SER A 49 6.66 11.01 -33.28
CA SER A 49 5.93 9.84 -33.77
C SER A 49 6.63 8.54 -33.39
N ALA A 50 7.93 8.42 -33.66
CA ALA A 50 8.69 7.22 -33.35
C ALA A 50 8.71 6.90 -31.85
N LEU A 51 8.78 7.92 -30.98
CA LEU A 51 8.71 7.75 -29.53
C LEU A 51 7.35 7.22 -29.08
N VAL A 52 6.25 7.81 -29.56
CA VAL A 52 4.90 7.36 -29.20
C VAL A 52 4.62 5.96 -29.74
N ASP A 53 5.03 5.67 -30.97
CA ASP A 53 4.84 4.35 -31.59
C ASP A 53 5.64 3.26 -30.83
N ARG A 54 6.81 3.61 -30.25
CA ARG A 54 7.58 2.71 -29.36
C ARG A 54 6.92 2.51 -28.00
N VAL A 55 6.37 3.56 -27.42
CA VAL A 55 5.62 3.48 -26.16
C VAL A 55 4.38 2.61 -26.35
N GLU A 56 3.64 2.78 -27.46
CA GLU A 56 2.50 1.94 -27.82
C GLU A 56 2.91 0.46 -27.89
N GLN A 57 3.98 0.13 -28.63
CA GLN A 57 4.48 -1.26 -28.72
C GLN A 57 4.92 -1.86 -27.39
N MET A 58 5.60 -1.10 -26.53
CA MET A 58 6.01 -1.58 -25.21
C MET A 58 4.82 -1.73 -24.26
N SER A 59 3.83 -0.84 -24.40
CA SER A 59 2.65 -0.84 -23.56
C SER A 59 1.76 -2.06 -23.76
N GLU A 60 1.65 -2.59 -24.98
CA GLU A 60 0.87 -3.79 -25.27
C GLU A 60 1.42 -5.04 -24.54
N GLY A 61 2.72 -5.06 -24.25
CA GLY A 61 3.37 -6.12 -23.47
C GLY A 61 3.36 -5.87 -21.96
N GLU A 62 3.55 -4.62 -21.52
CA GLU A 62 3.77 -4.27 -20.11
C GLU A 62 2.47 -3.92 -19.36
N LEU A 63 1.46 -3.29 -19.99
CA LEU A 63 0.18 -2.96 -19.32
C LEU A 63 -0.70 -4.19 -19.05
N SER A 64 -0.45 -5.32 -19.70
CA SER A 64 -1.11 -6.59 -19.38
C SER A 64 -0.65 -7.16 -18.03
N ARG A 65 0.52 -6.70 -17.54
CA ARG A 65 1.04 -7.10 -16.24
C ARG A 65 0.62 -6.07 -15.20
N SER A 66 -0.53 -6.32 -14.58
CA SER A 66 -0.96 -5.62 -13.36
C SER A 66 0.25 -5.44 -12.43
N PRO A 67 0.58 -4.22 -11.99
CA PRO A 67 1.64 -4.04 -11.02
C PRO A 67 1.22 -4.83 -9.80
N HIS A 68 1.99 -5.86 -9.43
CA HIS A 68 1.87 -6.52 -8.14
C HIS A 68 2.19 -5.47 -7.07
N PHE A 69 1.19 -4.65 -6.73
CA PHE A 69 1.15 -3.95 -5.47
C PHE A 69 1.26 -5.07 -4.44
N SER A 70 2.40 -5.13 -3.78
CA SER A 70 2.55 -5.91 -2.57
C SER A 70 1.59 -5.29 -1.56
N CYS A 71 0.34 -5.74 -1.57
CA CYS A 71 -0.64 -5.38 -0.56
C CYS A 71 0.04 -5.66 0.79
N PRO A 72 0.21 -4.66 1.65
CA PRO A 72 0.88 -4.85 2.93
C PRO A 72 -0.03 -5.73 3.80
N LEU A 73 0.28 -7.03 3.76
CA LEU A 73 -0.30 -8.14 4.49
C LEU A 73 -1.75 -8.53 4.08
N PRO A 74 -2.03 -9.84 3.91
CA PRO A 74 -3.38 -10.31 3.61
C PRO A 74 -4.34 -9.88 4.71
N CYS A 75 -5.54 -9.42 4.35
CA CYS A 75 -6.54 -8.92 5.31
C CYS A 75 -6.86 -9.95 6.40
N GLU A 76 -6.78 -11.26 6.11
CA GLU A 76 -6.88 -12.35 7.09
C GLU A 76 -5.85 -12.26 8.23
N TYR A 77 -4.62 -11.82 7.94
CA TYR A 77 -3.53 -11.75 8.91
C TYR A 77 -3.87 -10.82 10.07
N ARG A 78 -4.59 -9.73 9.78
CA ARG A 78 -4.99 -8.73 10.77
C ARG A 78 -5.99 -9.29 11.80
N PHE A 79 -6.90 -10.16 11.38
CA PHE A 79 -7.88 -10.78 12.27
C PHE A 79 -7.27 -11.85 13.17
N GLY A 80 -6.39 -12.70 12.63
CA GLY A 80 -5.69 -13.73 13.43
C GLY A 80 -4.78 -13.13 14.49
N LEU A 81 -4.01 -12.10 14.13
CA LEU A 81 -3.11 -11.40 15.05
C LEU A 81 -3.89 -10.69 16.16
N TRP A 82 -4.98 -9.98 15.82
CA TRP A 82 -5.81 -9.27 16.79
C TRP A 82 -6.48 -10.24 17.78
N ARG A 83 -7.01 -11.38 17.30
CA ARG A 83 -7.59 -12.40 18.16
C ARG A 83 -6.56 -12.99 19.12
N ASN A 84 -5.35 -13.30 18.64
CA ASN A 84 -4.30 -13.85 19.48
C ASN A 84 -3.80 -12.84 20.52
N LEU A 85 -3.64 -11.57 20.14
CA LEU A 85 -3.31 -10.49 21.06
C LEU A 85 -4.39 -10.28 22.12
N PHE A 86 -5.67 -10.36 21.74
CA PHE A 86 -6.79 -10.24 22.66
C PHE A 86 -6.81 -11.38 23.69
N ILE A 87 -6.62 -12.62 23.24
CA ILE A 87 -6.54 -13.79 24.12
C ILE A 87 -5.34 -13.67 25.06
N ALA A 88 -4.16 -13.29 24.56
CA ALA A 88 -2.96 -13.10 25.37
C ALA A 88 -3.17 -12.02 26.45
N SER A 89 -3.82 -10.91 26.10
CA SER A 89 -4.16 -9.84 27.05
C SER A 89 -5.08 -10.35 28.17
N ILE A 90 -6.13 -11.11 27.84
CA ILE A 90 -7.04 -11.68 28.85
C ILE A 90 -6.29 -12.63 29.79
N ILE A 91 -5.47 -13.53 29.25
CA ILE A 91 -4.70 -14.49 30.05
C ILE A 91 -3.77 -13.76 31.03
N LEU A 92 -3.06 -12.73 30.56
CA LEU A 92 -2.16 -11.92 31.39
C LEU A 92 -2.92 -11.19 32.51
N ASN A 93 -4.09 -10.63 32.23
CA ASN A 93 -4.87 -9.94 33.24
C ASN A 93 -5.42 -10.92 34.29
N VAL A 94 -5.91 -12.09 33.86
CA VAL A 94 -6.42 -13.12 34.78
C VAL A 94 -5.30 -13.67 35.65
N SER A 95 -4.13 -13.99 35.07
CA SER A 95 -2.99 -14.49 35.84
C SER A 95 -2.47 -13.47 36.85
N LEU A 96 -2.48 -12.18 36.51
CA LEU A 96 -2.13 -11.11 37.43
C LEU A 96 -3.08 -11.07 38.64
N ILE A 97 -4.40 -11.19 38.42
CA ILE A 97 -5.39 -11.24 39.50
C ILE A 97 -5.13 -12.45 40.40
N PHE A 98 -4.89 -13.62 39.80
CA PHE A 98 -4.58 -14.84 40.56
C PHE A 98 -3.27 -14.77 41.33
N ALA A 99 -2.29 -13.96 40.90
CA ALA A 99 -1.04 -13.77 41.65
C ALA A 99 -1.18 -12.72 42.77
N VAL A 100 -1.85 -11.61 42.48
CA VAL A 100 -1.95 -10.45 43.38
C VAL A 100 -2.91 -10.72 44.54
N VAL A 101 -4.06 -11.35 44.30
CA VAL A 101 -5.06 -11.64 45.35
C VAL A 101 -4.50 -12.51 46.48
N PRO A 102 -3.85 -13.67 46.23
CA PRO A 102 -3.27 -14.47 47.30
C PRO A 102 -2.06 -13.78 47.94
N PHE A 103 -1.29 -12.98 47.19
CA PHE A 103 -0.20 -12.20 47.74
C PHE A 103 -0.70 -11.18 48.78
N ILE A 104 -1.74 -10.40 48.44
CA ILE A 104 -2.37 -9.45 49.37
C ILE A 104 -2.95 -10.18 50.59
N ARG A 105 -3.61 -11.32 50.39
CA ARG A 105 -4.12 -12.15 51.51
C ARG A 105 -2.98 -12.63 52.41
N SER A 106 -1.86 -13.07 51.84
CA SER A 106 -0.68 -13.51 52.57
C SER A 106 -0.08 -12.37 53.39
N VAL A 107 0.04 -11.17 52.83
CA VAL A 107 0.55 -9.98 53.51
C VAL A 107 -0.36 -9.58 54.68
N ILE A 108 -1.68 -9.47 54.45
CA ILE A 108 -2.65 -9.10 55.51
C ILE A 108 -2.66 -10.13 56.64
N VAL A 109 -2.57 -11.42 56.32
CA VAL A 109 -2.53 -12.49 57.34
C VAL A 109 -1.21 -12.49 58.10
N HIS A 110 -0.10 -12.13 57.46
CA HIS A 110 1.20 -12.00 58.12
C HIS A 110 1.23 -10.79 59.06
N ASP A 111 0.71 -9.63 58.64
CA ASP A 111 0.58 -8.43 59.48
C ASP A 111 -0.32 -8.67 60.70
N ASN A 112 -1.41 -9.43 60.55
CA ASN A 112 -2.27 -9.78 61.68
C ASN A 112 -1.65 -10.82 62.65
N LYS A 113 -0.58 -11.50 62.24
CA LYS A 113 0.12 -12.51 63.07
C LYS A 113 1.25 -11.92 63.90
N GLU A 114 1.65 -10.68 63.67
CA GLU A 114 2.50 -9.93 64.58
C GLU A 114 1.61 -9.05 65.45
N PRO A 115 1.09 -9.54 66.60
CA PRO A 115 0.65 -8.62 67.63
C PRO A 115 1.86 -7.76 67.98
N LEU A 116 1.74 -6.45 67.81
CA LEU A 116 2.61 -5.48 68.46
C LEU A 116 2.56 -5.78 69.96
N ILE A 117 3.52 -6.57 70.43
CA ILE A 117 3.71 -6.88 71.84
C ILE A 117 4.18 -5.57 72.48
N THR A 118 3.27 -4.90 73.18
CA THR A 118 3.57 -4.15 74.40
C THR A 118 3.24 -5.05 75.58
#